data_AF-A0A2E6QMD5-F1
#
_entry.id   AF-A0A2E6QMD5-F1
#
_cell.length_a   1.000
_cell.length_b   1.000
_cell.length_c   1.000
_cell.angle_alpha   90.00
_cell.angle_beta   90.00
_cell.angle_gamma   90.00
#
_symmetry.space_group_name_H-M   'P 1'
#
loop_
_entity.id
_entity.type
_entity.pdbx_description
1 polymer ?
#
loop_
_entity_poly.entity_id
_entity_poly.type
_entity_poly.pdbx_seq_one_letter_code
_entity_poly.pdbx_strand_id
1 'polypeptide(L)'
;MMTSRRQFLAGAAASGLATAGLPGCSEADMPSYQDAVAATWRLPSSGTEGAERLRALVAAATLAANSHNTQPWHFRIEDRRIAILPDTVRRCPVVDPDDHHLYASLGCAAENLAIAARALGLAPHIAYDEAADAVTVDLEPGTAENSPLFAAIPERQSTRADYDGKPVPSEDIDRLLATAGSDDVDLLLVTEPGRMETILEYVVAGNTVQMEDAAFMAELKEWIRFSEGEAVKAGDGLFAGASGNPTLPRWVASPLFDLFVNAESENDKYSSQIRNSAGLVLFTANGTGPRYWVEAGRSVQRFALQGTALGLRNA
;
A
#
# COMPACT_ATOMS: atom_id res chain seq x y z
N MET A 1 -10.17 -31.66 10.23
CA MET A 1 -11.50 -31.37 10.81
C MET A 1 -11.58 -29.87 11.00
N MET A 2 -12.33 -29.19 10.14
CA MET A 2 -12.48 -27.73 10.15
C MET A 2 -13.33 -27.29 11.34
N THR A 3 -12.75 -26.56 12.29
CA THR A 3 -13.46 -25.91 13.37
C THR A 3 -13.99 -24.55 12.90
N SER A 4 -15.31 -24.42 12.83
CA SER A 4 -16.02 -23.22 12.39
C SER A 4 -16.24 -22.22 13.53
N ARG A 5 -16.33 -20.94 13.16
CA ARG A 5 -16.50 -19.69 13.95
C ARG A 5 -17.59 -19.64 15.05
N ARG A 6 -18.24 -20.74 15.43
CA ARG A 6 -19.42 -20.74 16.34
C ARG A 6 -19.22 -21.33 17.73
N GLN A 7 -18.02 -21.79 18.10
CA GLN A 7 -17.77 -22.40 19.42
C GLN A 7 -16.90 -21.57 20.38
N PHE A 8 -16.48 -20.37 20.01
CA PHE A 8 -15.66 -19.52 20.90
C PHE A 8 -16.47 -18.55 21.80
N LEU A 9 -17.80 -18.53 21.70
CA LEU A 9 -18.67 -17.62 22.48
C LEU A 9 -19.28 -18.24 23.75
N ALA A 10 -18.75 -19.35 24.25
CA ALA A 10 -19.25 -19.95 25.49
C ALA A 10 -18.10 -20.34 26.43
N GLY A 11 -17.60 -19.38 27.21
CA GLY A 11 -16.80 -19.70 28.39
C GLY A 11 -15.77 -18.66 28.80
N ALA A 12 -16.21 -17.55 29.40
CA ALA A 12 -15.48 -16.86 30.49
C ALA A 12 -16.34 -15.68 30.99
N ALA A 13 -17.40 -16.00 31.72
CA ALA A 13 -18.00 -15.06 32.65
C ALA A 13 -17.25 -15.12 33.99
N ALA A 14 -17.13 -13.95 34.63
CA ALA A 14 -16.73 -13.71 36.02
C ALA A 14 -15.24 -13.72 36.37
N SER A 15 -14.65 -12.52 36.35
CA SER A 15 -13.86 -11.98 37.48
C SER A 15 -13.76 -10.45 37.32
N GLY A 16 -14.64 -9.73 38.01
CA GLY A 16 -14.61 -8.27 38.07
C GLY A 16 -13.52 -7.81 39.04
N LEU A 17 -12.55 -7.06 38.54
CA LEU A 17 -11.69 -6.19 39.33
C LEU A 17 -11.88 -4.77 38.80
N ALA A 18 -12.63 -3.98 39.56
CA ALA A 18 -12.81 -2.55 39.29
C ALA A 18 -11.47 -1.84 39.52
N THR A 19 -10.83 -1.42 38.44
CA THR A 19 -9.73 -0.44 38.50
C THR A 19 -10.35 0.95 38.32
N ALA A 20 -10.28 1.76 39.38
CA ALA A 20 -10.65 3.16 39.31
C ALA A 20 -9.60 3.91 38.46
N GLY A 21 -9.93 4.17 37.20
CA GLY A 21 -9.11 4.97 36.29
C GLY A 21 -9.36 6.47 36.46
N LEU A 22 -8.28 7.23 36.65
CA LEU A 22 -8.25 8.69 36.49
C LEU A 22 -8.64 9.07 35.05
N PRO A 23 -9.15 10.29 34.78
CA PRO A 23 -9.59 10.69 33.45
C PRO A 23 -8.38 11.00 32.55
N GLY A 24 -7.74 9.95 32.05
CA GLY A 24 -7.03 9.99 30.78
C GLY A 24 -8.01 9.58 29.68
N CYS A 25 -7.94 10.19 28.50
CA CYS A 25 -8.79 9.87 27.35
C CYS A 25 -8.99 8.35 27.24
N SER A 26 -10.18 7.90 27.58
CA SER A 26 -10.48 6.47 27.57
C SER A 26 -10.51 5.99 26.13
N GLU A 27 -10.11 4.75 25.88
CA GLU A 27 -10.24 4.07 24.58
C GLU A 27 -11.67 4.14 24.00
N ALA A 28 -12.67 4.51 24.82
CA ALA A 28 -14.07 4.68 24.43
C ALA A 28 -14.35 5.88 23.51
N ASP A 29 -13.44 6.86 23.39
CA ASP A 29 -13.62 8.03 22.50
C ASP A 29 -12.90 7.89 21.14
N MET A 30 -12.20 6.77 20.89
CA MET A 30 -11.55 6.53 19.61
C MET A 30 -12.57 6.08 18.56
N PRO A 31 -12.51 6.61 17.32
CA PRO A 31 -13.39 6.15 16.26
C PRO A 31 -13.14 4.66 15.98
N SER A 32 -14.16 3.95 15.53
CA SER A 32 -13.97 2.57 15.07
C SER A 32 -13.00 2.54 13.89
N TYR A 33 -12.37 1.39 13.64
CA TYR A 33 -11.48 1.25 12.47
C TYR A 33 -12.19 1.62 11.16
N GLN A 34 -13.46 1.23 11.02
CA GLN A 34 -14.27 1.54 9.84
C GLN A 34 -14.55 3.04 9.69
N ASP A 35 -14.82 3.74 10.80
CA ASP A 35 -15.02 5.20 10.77
C ASP A 35 -13.73 5.94 10.38
N ALA A 36 -12.58 5.50 10.90
CA ALA A 36 -11.28 6.05 10.56
C ALA A 36 -10.95 5.86 9.07
N VAL A 37 -11.23 4.67 8.52
CA VAL A 37 -11.09 4.39 7.07
C VAL A 37 -12.01 5.31 6.26
N ALA A 38 -13.29 5.40 6.61
CA ALA A 38 -14.26 6.23 5.90
C ALA A 38 -13.96 7.74 5.97
N ALA A 39 -13.25 8.19 7.00
CA ALA A 39 -12.75 9.57 7.10
C ALA A 39 -11.51 9.80 6.21
N THR A 40 -10.63 8.81 6.12
CA THR A 40 -9.35 8.90 5.39
C THR A 40 -9.55 8.77 3.88
N TRP A 41 -10.42 7.87 3.43
CA TRP A 41 -10.60 7.54 2.01
C TRP A 41 -11.59 8.48 1.32
N ARG A 42 -11.33 9.78 1.43
CA ARG A 42 -12.15 10.83 0.80
C ARG A 42 -11.34 11.59 -0.23
N LEU A 43 -11.88 11.64 -1.44
CA LEU A 43 -11.32 12.46 -2.51
C LEU A 43 -11.74 13.93 -2.36
N PRO A 44 -10.94 14.85 -2.93
CA PRO A 44 -11.32 16.25 -2.98
C PRO A 44 -12.50 16.50 -3.91
N SER A 45 -13.31 17.50 -3.58
CA SER A 45 -14.48 17.89 -4.36
C SER A 45 -14.14 18.92 -5.44
N SER A 46 -14.91 18.92 -6.53
CA SER A 46 -14.86 19.97 -7.55
C SER A 46 -15.35 21.29 -6.96
N GLY A 47 -14.44 22.17 -6.55
CA GLY A 47 -14.76 23.42 -5.86
C GLY A 47 -13.73 23.82 -4.80
N THR A 48 -12.79 22.94 -4.47
CA THR A 48 -11.68 23.28 -3.59
C THR A 48 -10.74 24.29 -4.27
N GLU A 49 -10.42 25.40 -3.61
CA GLU A 49 -9.59 26.48 -4.14
C GLU A 49 -8.38 26.81 -3.23
N GLY A 50 -7.40 27.52 -3.78
CA GLY A 50 -6.23 28.02 -3.05
C GLY A 50 -5.51 26.95 -2.23
N ALA A 51 -5.16 27.28 -0.98
CA ALA A 51 -4.45 26.38 -0.08
C ALA A 51 -5.24 25.10 0.28
N GLU A 52 -6.57 25.15 0.22
CA GLU A 52 -7.39 23.96 0.44
C GLU A 52 -7.23 22.96 -0.70
N ARG A 53 -7.09 23.44 -1.95
CA ARG A 53 -6.85 22.60 -3.12
C ARG A 53 -5.55 21.81 -2.98
N LEU A 54 -4.48 22.47 -2.55
CA LEU A 54 -3.18 21.82 -2.35
C LEU A 54 -3.22 20.75 -1.24
N ARG A 55 -3.93 21.01 -0.13
CA ARG A 55 -4.15 20.00 0.93
C ARG A 55 -4.96 18.81 0.43
N ALA A 56 -5.96 19.07 -0.40
CA ALA A 56 -6.77 18.05 -1.08
C ALA A 56 -5.92 17.14 -1.98
N LEU A 57 -4.96 17.70 -2.72
CA LEU A 57 -4.02 16.93 -3.53
C LEU A 57 -3.09 16.06 -2.66
N VAL A 58 -2.60 16.61 -1.54
CA VAL A 58 -1.82 15.83 -0.55
C VAL A 58 -2.66 14.69 0.03
N ALA A 59 -3.92 14.91 0.37
CA ALA A 59 -4.79 13.85 0.87
C ALA A 59 -4.92 12.70 -0.15
N ALA A 60 -5.11 13.00 -1.44
CA ALA A 60 -5.10 11.97 -2.48
C ALA A 60 -3.75 11.23 -2.59
N ALA A 61 -2.64 11.97 -2.46
CA ALA A 61 -1.28 11.40 -2.46
C ALA A 61 -1.08 10.40 -1.32
N THR A 62 -1.60 10.67 -0.12
CA THR A 62 -1.46 9.78 1.05
C THR A 62 -2.15 8.42 0.90
N LEU A 63 -3.05 8.25 -0.07
CA LEU A 63 -3.72 6.99 -0.38
C LEU A 63 -2.87 6.06 -1.28
N ALA A 64 -1.65 6.48 -1.63
CA ALA A 64 -0.75 5.73 -2.48
C ALA A 64 -0.25 4.43 -1.84
N ALA A 65 0.01 3.42 -2.67
CA ALA A 65 0.68 2.21 -2.24
C ALA A 65 2.10 2.53 -1.76
N ASN A 66 2.52 1.91 -0.65
CA ASN A 66 3.85 2.09 -0.07
C ASN A 66 4.22 0.88 0.79
N SER A 67 5.53 0.62 0.95
CA SER A 67 6.04 -0.55 1.67
C SER A 67 5.62 -0.54 3.14
N HIS A 68 5.15 -1.68 3.63
CA HIS A 68 4.60 -1.89 4.99
C HIS A 68 3.55 -0.87 5.45
N ASN A 69 2.98 -0.08 4.54
CA ASN A 69 2.17 1.09 4.86
C ASN A 69 2.88 2.09 5.81
N THR A 70 4.19 2.24 5.66
CA THR A 70 5.05 3.17 6.44
C THR A 70 4.73 4.64 6.19
N GLN A 71 4.18 4.97 5.02
CA GLN A 71 3.88 6.32 4.52
C GLN A 71 5.11 7.23 4.61
N PRO A 72 6.20 6.90 3.91
CA PRO A 72 7.52 7.41 4.23
C PRO A 72 7.82 8.74 3.51
N TRP A 73 6.90 9.70 3.65
CA TRP A 73 6.92 10.96 2.91
C TRP A 73 6.68 12.19 3.81
N HIS A 74 7.31 13.29 3.42
CA HIS A 74 6.97 14.62 3.88
C HIS A 74 6.53 15.49 2.70
N PHE A 75 5.39 16.15 2.84
CA PHE A 75 4.88 17.07 1.83
C PHE A 75 5.24 18.51 2.21
N ARG A 76 5.96 19.20 1.33
CA ARG A 76 6.17 20.64 1.39
C ARG A 76 5.28 21.31 0.35
N ILE A 77 4.36 22.14 0.84
CA ILE A 77 3.40 22.86 -0.01
C ILE A 77 3.91 24.28 -0.25
N GLU A 78 3.98 24.67 -1.51
CA GLU A 78 4.28 26.01 -2.00
C GLU A 78 3.14 26.48 -2.92
N ASP A 79 3.12 27.74 -3.35
CA ASP A 79 1.96 28.34 -4.04
C ASP A 79 1.46 27.52 -5.25
N ARG A 80 2.38 26.96 -6.04
CA ARG A 80 2.09 26.21 -7.27
C ARG A 80 2.95 24.95 -7.41
N ARG A 81 3.46 24.46 -6.29
CA ARG A 81 4.37 23.32 -6.24
C ARG A 81 4.11 22.52 -4.98
N ILE A 82 4.15 21.21 -5.11
CA ILE A 82 4.23 20.30 -3.96
C ILE A 82 5.50 19.48 -4.12
N ALA A 83 6.39 19.53 -3.13
CA ALA A 83 7.55 18.64 -3.05
C ALA A 83 7.27 17.49 -2.08
N ILE A 84 7.62 16.28 -2.49
CA ILE A 84 7.52 15.05 -1.71
C ILE A 84 8.95 14.63 -1.36
N LEU A 85 9.32 14.78 -0.10
CA LEU A 85 10.65 14.42 0.41
C LEU A 85 10.58 13.06 1.12
N PRO A 86 11.65 12.26 1.08
CA PRO A 86 11.70 11.00 1.81
C PRO A 86 11.70 11.25 3.32
N ASP A 87 10.87 10.53 4.06
CA ASP A 87 10.98 10.45 5.53
C ASP A 87 11.91 9.30 5.91
N THR A 88 13.19 9.61 6.09
CA THR A 88 14.22 8.61 6.43
C THR A 88 14.07 8.03 7.84
N VAL A 89 13.19 8.56 8.68
CA VAL A 89 12.87 7.96 9.99
C VAL A 89 11.90 6.78 9.82
N ARG A 90 11.13 6.77 8.73
CA ARG A 90 10.14 5.74 8.39
C ARG A 90 10.64 4.69 7.41
N ARG A 91 11.95 4.70 7.08
CA ARG A 91 12.58 3.69 6.22
C ARG A 91 12.53 2.30 6.87
N CYS A 92 12.66 1.27 6.04
CA CYS A 92 12.67 -0.13 6.45
C CYS A 92 14.04 -0.74 6.08
N PRO A 93 15.11 -0.51 6.87
CA PRO A 93 16.48 -0.77 6.45
C PRO A 93 16.81 -2.26 6.26
N VAL A 94 16.05 -3.19 6.84
CA VAL A 94 16.29 -4.62 6.67
C VAL A 94 15.62 -5.14 5.40
N VAL A 95 14.36 -4.79 5.14
CA VAL A 95 13.65 -5.20 3.90
C VAL A 95 14.07 -4.38 2.67
N ASP A 96 14.52 -3.14 2.88
CA ASP A 96 14.84 -2.14 1.86
C ASP A 96 16.20 -1.47 2.16
N PRO A 97 17.31 -2.21 2.10
CA PRO A 97 18.61 -1.71 2.52
C PRO A 97 19.17 -0.57 1.66
N ASP A 98 18.75 -0.50 0.40
CA ASP A 98 19.13 0.52 -0.60
C ASP A 98 18.05 1.60 -0.80
N ASP A 99 16.99 1.58 0.02
CA ASP A 99 15.90 2.55 0.02
C ASP A 99 15.10 2.61 -1.30
N HIS A 100 15.11 1.56 -2.13
CA HIS A 100 14.38 1.57 -3.40
C HIS A 100 12.85 1.51 -3.19
N HIS A 101 12.35 0.79 -2.18
CA HIS A 101 10.94 0.81 -1.82
C HIS A 101 10.49 2.19 -1.31
N LEU A 102 11.36 2.88 -0.58
CA LEU A 102 11.13 4.26 -0.14
C LEU A 102 10.85 5.17 -1.34
N TYR A 103 11.76 5.24 -2.32
CA TYR A 103 11.59 6.10 -3.49
C TYR A 103 10.45 5.66 -4.42
N ALA A 104 10.21 4.35 -4.55
CA ALA A 104 9.04 3.85 -5.27
C ALA A 104 7.73 4.32 -4.59
N SER A 105 7.68 4.33 -3.25
CA SER A 105 6.53 4.83 -2.49
C SER A 105 6.26 6.32 -2.76
N LEU A 106 7.32 7.13 -2.85
CA LEU A 106 7.23 8.55 -3.25
C LEU A 106 6.68 8.70 -4.66
N GLY A 107 7.10 7.84 -5.58
CA GLY A 107 6.55 7.75 -6.94
C GLY A 107 5.05 7.47 -6.96
N CYS A 108 4.59 6.49 -6.18
CA CYS A 108 3.17 6.20 -6.03
C CYS A 108 2.39 7.43 -5.52
N ALA A 109 2.91 8.13 -4.51
CA ALA A 109 2.29 9.34 -3.97
C ALA A 109 2.21 10.47 -5.01
N ALA A 110 3.29 10.70 -5.76
CA ALA A 110 3.33 11.70 -6.83
C ALA A 110 2.31 11.42 -7.95
N GLU A 111 2.12 10.14 -8.31
CA GLU A 111 1.19 9.77 -9.35
C GLU A 111 -0.28 9.97 -8.92
N ASN A 112 -0.63 9.57 -7.69
CA ASN A 112 -1.95 9.88 -7.12
C ASN A 112 -2.23 11.38 -7.09
N LEU A 113 -1.23 12.17 -6.66
CA LEU A 113 -1.30 13.63 -6.62
C LEU A 113 -1.57 14.19 -8.02
N ALA A 114 -0.84 13.72 -9.03
CA ALA A 114 -1.00 14.18 -10.40
C ALA A 114 -2.35 13.80 -11.01
N ILE A 115 -2.86 12.60 -10.75
CA ILE A 115 -4.20 12.18 -11.18
C ILE A 115 -5.27 13.08 -10.54
N ALA A 116 -5.17 13.36 -9.25
CA ALA A 116 -6.07 14.28 -8.56
C ALA A 116 -5.94 15.73 -9.08
N ALA A 117 -4.73 16.18 -9.40
CA ALA A 117 -4.50 17.51 -9.97
C ALA A 117 -5.21 17.67 -11.32
N ARG A 118 -5.09 16.69 -12.22
CA ARG A 118 -5.81 16.69 -13.50
C ARG A 118 -7.32 16.70 -13.33
N ALA A 119 -7.86 15.93 -12.38
CA ALA A 119 -9.29 15.95 -12.07
C ALA A 119 -9.80 17.33 -11.58
N LEU A 120 -8.92 18.12 -10.94
CA LEU A 120 -9.22 19.46 -10.44
C LEU A 120 -8.84 20.59 -11.43
N GLY A 121 -8.53 20.26 -12.68
CA GLY A 121 -8.21 21.26 -13.72
C GLY A 121 -6.82 21.87 -13.60
N LEU A 122 -5.85 21.10 -13.11
CA LEU A 122 -4.45 21.45 -13.09
C LEU A 122 -3.66 20.53 -14.04
N ALA A 123 -2.60 21.06 -14.64
CA ALA A 123 -1.63 20.32 -15.43
C ALA A 123 -0.37 20.07 -14.58
N PRO A 124 -0.20 18.87 -13.99
CA PRO A 124 0.96 18.56 -13.17
C PRO A 124 2.19 18.23 -14.03
N HIS A 125 3.34 18.79 -13.65
CA HIS A 125 4.64 18.40 -14.16
C HIS A 125 5.46 17.78 -13.02
N ILE A 126 5.83 16.50 -13.17
CA ILE A 126 6.54 15.74 -12.15
C ILE A 126 8.00 15.61 -12.56
N ALA A 127 8.91 15.88 -11.62
CA ALA A 127 10.34 15.65 -11.80
C ALA A 127 10.99 15.27 -10.47
N TYR A 128 12.03 14.43 -10.52
CA TYR A 128 12.91 14.20 -9.37
C TYR A 128 14.04 15.23 -9.36
N ASP A 129 14.14 16.00 -8.28
CA ASP A 129 15.20 16.97 -8.03
C ASP A 129 16.30 16.31 -7.20
N GLU A 130 17.41 15.97 -7.85
CA GLU A 130 18.55 15.30 -7.20
C GLU A 130 19.23 16.18 -6.14
N ALA A 131 19.20 17.50 -6.29
CA ALA A 131 19.87 18.41 -5.35
C ALA A 131 19.04 18.58 -4.07
N ALA A 132 17.72 18.56 -4.19
CA ALA A 132 16.79 18.63 -3.06
C ALA A 132 16.42 17.27 -2.47
N ASP A 133 16.79 16.18 -3.14
CA ASP A 133 16.35 14.81 -2.86
C ASP A 133 14.82 14.72 -2.69
N ALA A 134 14.10 15.15 -3.74
CA ALA A 134 12.65 15.28 -3.67
C ALA A 134 11.97 15.01 -5.01
N VAL A 135 10.76 14.45 -4.95
CA VAL A 135 9.85 14.46 -6.10
C VAL A 135 9.09 15.78 -6.08
N THR A 136 9.26 16.59 -7.12
CA THR A 136 8.57 17.87 -7.28
C THR A 136 7.38 17.70 -8.21
N VAL A 137 6.25 18.32 -7.86
CA VAL A 137 5.07 18.43 -8.72
C VAL A 137 4.72 19.90 -8.89
N ASP A 138 5.06 20.45 -10.05
CA ASP A 138 4.64 21.78 -10.47
C ASP A 138 3.22 21.75 -11.01
N LEU A 139 2.40 22.70 -10.58
CA LEU A 139 0.95 22.74 -10.82
C LEU A 139 0.58 23.97 -11.64
N GLU A 140 0.40 23.76 -12.94
CA GLU A 140 -0.07 24.78 -13.87
C GLU A 140 -1.60 24.73 -14.04
N PRO A 141 -2.29 25.83 -14.41
CA PRO A 141 -3.66 25.78 -14.87
C PRO A 141 -3.79 24.82 -16.06
N GLY A 142 -4.79 23.96 -16.01
CA GLY A 142 -5.11 23.02 -17.08
C GLY A 142 -6.62 22.90 -17.30
N THR A 143 -7.02 21.87 -18.04
CA THR A 143 -8.42 21.50 -18.23
C THR A 143 -8.74 20.33 -17.33
N ALA A 144 -9.90 20.34 -16.67
CA ALA A 144 -10.30 19.23 -15.82
C ALA A 144 -10.51 17.96 -16.64
N GLU A 145 -9.91 16.86 -16.19
CA GLU A 145 -10.01 15.54 -16.82
C GLU A 145 -10.90 14.60 -16.01
N ASN A 146 -11.86 13.95 -16.68
CA ASN A 146 -12.66 12.90 -16.05
C ASN A 146 -12.02 11.53 -16.28
N SER A 147 -11.05 11.18 -15.43
CA SER A 147 -10.35 9.89 -15.49
C SER A 147 -10.94 8.90 -14.49
N PRO A 148 -11.22 7.64 -14.89
CA PRO A 148 -11.64 6.60 -13.96
C PRO A 148 -10.57 6.29 -12.90
N LEU A 149 -9.30 6.61 -13.17
CA LEU A 149 -8.22 6.42 -12.20
C LEU A 149 -8.38 7.33 -10.98
N PHE A 150 -8.97 8.52 -11.13
CA PHE A 150 -9.23 9.41 -10.01
C PHE A 150 -10.22 8.77 -9.03
N ALA A 151 -11.33 8.23 -9.55
CA ALA A 151 -12.31 7.51 -8.74
C ALA A 151 -11.78 6.21 -8.11
N ALA A 152 -10.73 5.63 -8.69
CA ALA A 152 -10.10 4.41 -8.19
C ALA A 152 -9.16 4.64 -6.99
N ILE A 153 -8.66 5.87 -6.77
CA ILE A 153 -7.71 6.19 -5.68
C ILE A 153 -8.19 5.71 -4.30
N PRO A 154 -9.41 6.03 -3.82
CA PRO A 154 -9.87 5.60 -2.50
C PRO A 154 -10.29 4.12 -2.44
N GLU A 155 -10.51 3.48 -3.59
CA GLU A 155 -10.98 2.10 -3.68
C GLU A 155 -9.82 1.08 -3.80
N ARG A 156 -8.65 1.54 -4.23
CA ARG A 156 -7.49 0.69 -4.50
C ARG A 156 -6.94 0.09 -3.20
N GLN A 157 -6.79 -1.23 -3.19
CA GLN A 157 -6.27 -1.99 -2.07
C GLN A 157 -5.28 -3.05 -2.55
N SER A 158 -4.29 -3.35 -1.71
CA SER A 158 -3.39 -4.49 -1.89
C SER A 158 -4.03 -5.78 -1.39
N THR A 159 -4.35 -6.68 -2.31
CA THR A 159 -5.06 -7.93 -2.03
C THR A 159 -4.08 -9.02 -1.61
N ARG A 160 -4.20 -9.51 -0.37
CA ARG A 160 -3.36 -10.57 0.21
C ARG A 160 -4.12 -11.88 0.43
N ALA A 161 -5.08 -12.15 -0.45
CA ALA A 161 -5.94 -13.33 -0.43
C ALA A 161 -5.75 -14.14 -1.72
N ASP A 162 -6.23 -15.37 -1.73
CA ASP A 162 -6.28 -16.16 -2.97
C ASP A 162 -7.13 -15.45 -4.02
N TYR A 163 -6.61 -15.42 -5.24
CA TYR A 163 -7.32 -14.97 -6.44
C TYR A 163 -8.27 -16.06 -6.93
N ASP A 164 -9.13 -15.76 -7.90
CA ASP A 164 -10.19 -16.67 -8.34
C ASP A 164 -9.81 -17.59 -9.52
N GLY A 165 -8.54 -17.55 -9.95
CA GLY A 165 -8.01 -18.39 -11.04
C GLY A 165 -8.54 -18.04 -12.42
N LYS A 166 -9.35 -16.98 -12.58
CA LYS A 166 -9.93 -16.61 -13.88
C LYS A 166 -8.94 -15.79 -14.69
N PRO A 167 -8.85 -16.02 -16.02
CA PRO A 167 -8.06 -15.17 -16.89
C PRO A 167 -8.67 -13.77 -16.99
N VAL A 168 -7.81 -12.77 -17.15
CA VAL A 168 -8.22 -11.39 -17.45
C VAL A 168 -8.44 -11.27 -18.97
N PRO A 169 -9.51 -10.59 -19.44
CA PRO A 169 -9.71 -10.32 -20.86
C PRO A 169 -8.50 -9.61 -21.48
N SER A 170 -8.15 -9.94 -22.72
CA SER A 170 -6.97 -9.35 -23.39
C SER A 170 -7.06 -7.83 -23.51
N GLU A 171 -8.25 -7.29 -23.77
CA GLU A 171 -8.47 -5.84 -23.82
C GLU A 171 -8.16 -5.15 -22.48
N ASP A 172 -8.50 -5.80 -21.36
CA ASP A 172 -8.23 -5.27 -20.02
C ASP A 172 -6.73 -5.34 -19.70
N ILE A 173 -6.04 -6.40 -20.15
CA ILE A 173 -4.58 -6.52 -20.09
C ILE A 173 -3.91 -5.41 -20.91
N ASP A 174 -4.34 -5.19 -22.15
CA ASP A 174 -3.78 -4.15 -23.02
C ASP A 174 -3.95 -2.76 -22.39
N ARG A 175 -5.12 -2.50 -21.79
CA ARG A 175 -5.39 -1.26 -21.05
C ARG A 175 -4.51 -1.11 -19.80
N LEU A 176 -4.32 -2.19 -19.03
CA LEU A 176 -3.42 -2.18 -17.86
C LEU A 176 -1.99 -1.81 -18.27
N LEU A 177 -1.46 -2.49 -19.29
CA LEU A 177 -0.08 -2.28 -19.76
C LEU A 177 0.09 -0.89 -20.39
N ALA A 178 -0.87 -0.43 -21.20
CA ALA A 178 -0.82 0.89 -21.82
C ALA A 178 -0.88 2.03 -20.78
N THR A 179 -1.70 1.88 -19.73
CA THR A 179 -1.79 2.88 -18.66
C THR A 179 -0.55 2.90 -17.77
N ALA A 180 0.06 1.74 -17.52
CA ALA A 180 1.21 1.64 -16.64
C ALA A 180 2.54 2.02 -17.31
N GLY A 181 2.70 1.69 -18.59
CA GLY A 181 3.93 1.91 -19.37
C GLY A 181 4.42 3.37 -19.38
N SER A 182 5.74 3.53 -19.42
CA SER A 182 6.43 4.80 -19.65
C SER A 182 7.77 4.56 -20.34
N ASP A 183 8.40 5.61 -20.87
CA ASP A 183 9.71 5.51 -21.53
C ASP A 183 10.84 5.00 -20.60
N ASP A 184 10.67 5.18 -19.28
CA ASP A 184 11.66 4.82 -18.26
C ASP A 184 11.36 3.47 -17.57
N VAL A 185 10.21 2.82 -17.85
CA VAL A 185 9.79 1.57 -17.19
C VAL A 185 9.22 0.57 -18.21
N ASP A 186 9.92 -0.55 -18.34
CA ASP A 186 9.46 -1.70 -19.13
C ASP A 186 8.55 -2.62 -18.30
N LEU A 187 7.53 -3.18 -18.95
CA LEU A 187 6.60 -4.12 -18.34
C LEU A 187 6.68 -5.49 -19.02
N LEU A 188 6.89 -6.53 -18.20
CA LEU A 188 6.87 -7.91 -18.65
C LEU A 188 5.68 -8.65 -18.05
N LEU A 189 4.68 -8.92 -18.89
CA LEU A 189 3.55 -9.78 -18.54
C LEU A 189 3.94 -11.26 -18.65
N VAL A 190 3.64 -12.03 -17.60
CA VAL A 190 3.84 -13.47 -17.54
C VAL A 190 2.54 -14.16 -17.15
N THR A 191 1.90 -14.81 -18.12
CA THR A 191 0.67 -15.61 -17.95
C THR A 191 0.88 -17.08 -18.24
N GLU A 192 2.06 -17.46 -18.77
CA GLU A 192 2.39 -18.84 -19.09
C GLU A 192 2.64 -19.63 -17.79
N PRO A 193 1.90 -20.73 -17.53
CA PRO A 193 2.01 -21.47 -16.27
C PRO A 193 3.43 -21.93 -15.94
N GLY A 194 4.18 -22.43 -16.95
CA GLY A 194 5.57 -22.87 -16.74
C GLY A 194 6.50 -21.74 -16.27
N ARG A 195 6.37 -20.54 -16.87
CA ARG A 195 7.14 -19.37 -16.45
C ARG A 195 6.69 -18.82 -15.12
N MET A 196 5.39 -18.88 -14.80
CA MET A 196 4.86 -18.51 -13.49
C MET A 196 5.39 -19.42 -12.39
N GLU A 197 5.48 -20.74 -12.62
CA GLU A 197 6.10 -21.67 -11.66
C GLU A 197 7.60 -21.37 -11.47
N THR A 198 8.33 -21.05 -12.55
CA THR A 198 9.74 -20.62 -12.41
C THR A 198 9.88 -19.35 -11.58
N ILE A 199 8.99 -18.35 -11.74
CA ILE A 199 9.01 -17.14 -10.92
C ILE A 199 8.65 -17.48 -9.46
N LEU A 200 7.67 -18.36 -9.26
CA LEU A 200 7.27 -18.83 -7.93
C LEU A 200 8.44 -19.48 -7.19
N GLU A 201 9.26 -20.29 -7.86
CA GLU A 201 10.47 -20.88 -7.26
C GLU A 201 11.41 -19.80 -6.69
N TYR A 202 11.64 -18.71 -7.44
CA TYR A 202 12.46 -17.58 -6.96
C TYR A 202 11.79 -16.80 -5.82
N VAL A 203 10.47 -16.60 -5.88
CA VAL A 203 9.71 -15.94 -4.80
C VAL A 203 9.79 -16.75 -3.52
N VAL A 204 9.59 -18.06 -3.59
CA VAL A 204 9.69 -18.98 -2.43
C VAL A 204 11.11 -19.01 -1.87
N ALA A 205 12.13 -19.07 -2.74
CA ALA A 205 13.52 -19.05 -2.28
C ALA A 205 13.86 -17.73 -1.57
N GLY A 206 13.48 -16.58 -2.14
CA GLY A 206 13.70 -15.26 -1.54
C GLY A 206 12.96 -15.08 -0.22
N ASN A 207 11.68 -15.46 -0.17
CA ASN A 207 10.87 -15.37 1.04
C ASN A 207 11.42 -16.28 2.16
N THR A 208 11.90 -17.48 1.83
CA THR A 208 12.51 -18.38 2.82
C THR A 208 13.70 -17.71 3.50
N VAL A 209 14.64 -17.17 2.71
CA VAL A 209 15.81 -16.46 3.25
C VAL A 209 15.39 -15.28 4.12
N GLN A 210 14.39 -14.52 3.69
CA GLN A 210 13.89 -13.36 4.42
C GLN A 210 13.19 -13.72 5.73
N MET A 211 12.33 -14.74 5.74
CA MET A 211 11.62 -15.20 6.94
C MET A 211 12.54 -15.84 7.98
N GLU A 212 13.68 -16.39 7.55
CA GLU A 212 14.70 -16.94 8.45
C GLU A 212 15.60 -15.86 9.07
N ASP A 213 15.57 -14.62 8.56
CA ASP A 213 16.30 -13.49 9.14
C ASP A 213 15.54 -12.89 10.34
N ALA A 214 16.15 -13.01 11.52
CA ALA A 214 15.62 -12.46 12.76
C ALA A 214 15.49 -10.93 12.74
N ALA A 215 16.37 -10.22 12.03
CA ALA A 215 16.29 -8.77 11.89
C ALA A 215 15.06 -8.37 11.06
N PHE A 216 14.79 -9.11 9.98
CA PHE A 216 13.61 -8.89 9.15
C PHE A 216 12.33 -9.17 9.95
N MET A 217 12.28 -10.28 10.69
CA MET A 217 11.12 -10.61 11.52
C MET A 217 10.86 -9.57 12.62
N ALA A 218 11.91 -8.97 13.18
CA ALA A 218 11.77 -7.86 14.13
C ALA A 218 11.18 -6.60 13.47
N GLU A 219 11.71 -6.20 12.31
CA GLU A 219 11.23 -5.04 11.54
C GLU A 219 9.78 -5.24 11.06
N LEU A 220 9.43 -6.44 10.58
CA LEU A 220 8.07 -6.77 10.18
C LEU A 220 7.09 -6.65 11.35
N LYS A 221 7.44 -7.19 12.53
CA LYS A 221 6.60 -7.08 13.74
C LYS A 221 6.44 -5.65 14.24
N GLU A 222 7.44 -4.79 14.01
CA GLU A 222 7.35 -3.36 14.31
C GLU A 222 6.29 -2.66 13.44
N TRP A 223 6.16 -3.04 12.17
CA TRP A 223 5.22 -2.44 11.24
C TRP A 223 3.83 -3.09 11.22
N ILE A 224 3.61 -4.20 11.92
CA ILE A 224 2.27 -4.78 12.07
C ILE A 224 1.49 -4.06 13.17
N ARG A 225 0.22 -3.76 12.89
CA ARG A 225 -0.76 -3.30 13.88
C ARG A 225 -1.65 -4.48 14.25
N PHE A 226 -1.55 -4.95 15.49
CA PHE A 226 -2.19 -6.20 15.92
C PHE A 226 -3.65 -6.02 16.38
N SER A 227 -4.07 -4.78 16.66
CA SER A 227 -5.43 -4.44 17.08
C SER A 227 -5.97 -3.21 16.35
N GLU A 228 -7.30 -3.07 16.35
CA GLU A 228 -7.97 -1.89 15.75
C GLU A 228 -7.52 -0.59 16.41
N GLY A 229 -7.50 -0.53 17.74
CA GLY A 229 -7.10 0.68 18.47
C GLY A 229 -5.67 1.11 18.15
N GLU A 230 -4.78 0.15 17.90
CA GLU A 230 -3.43 0.45 17.45
C GLU A 230 -3.40 0.98 16.02
N ALA A 231 -4.11 0.34 15.10
CA ALA A 231 -4.19 0.75 13.70
C ALA A 231 -4.76 2.17 13.58
N VAL A 232 -5.84 2.48 14.31
CA VAL A 232 -6.46 3.82 14.31
C VAL A 232 -5.54 4.86 14.94
N LYS A 233 -4.85 4.52 16.05
CA LYS A 233 -3.96 5.45 16.74
C LYS A 233 -2.71 5.79 15.92
N ALA A 234 -2.10 4.78 15.30
CA ALA A 234 -0.87 4.96 14.54
C ALA A 234 -1.15 5.57 13.15
N GLY A 235 -2.27 5.19 12.52
CA GLY A 235 -2.63 5.62 11.17
C GLY A 235 -1.73 5.06 10.07
N ASP A 236 -0.83 4.13 10.42
CA ASP A 236 0.18 3.51 9.54
C ASP A 236 0.34 2.02 9.84
N GLY A 237 1.24 1.36 9.12
CA GLY A 237 1.54 -0.05 9.31
C GLY A 237 0.49 -0.99 8.73
N LEU A 238 0.80 -2.28 8.79
CA LEU A 238 -0.05 -3.36 8.29
C LEU A 238 -1.03 -3.81 9.37
N PHE A 239 -2.31 -3.44 9.23
CA PHE A 239 -3.33 -3.93 10.14
C PHE A 239 -3.57 -5.44 9.94
N ALA A 240 -3.32 -6.22 10.98
CA ALA A 240 -3.45 -7.68 10.94
C ALA A 240 -4.86 -8.13 10.52
N GLY A 241 -5.89 -7.43 10.98
CA GLY A 241 -7.29 -7.72 10.63
C GLY A 241 -7.59 -7.57 9.14
N ALA A 242 -6.89 -6.67 8.43
CA ALA A 242 -7.03 -6.50 6.98
C ALA A 242 -6.48 -7.70 6.19
N SER A 243 -5.62 -8.53 6.81
CA SER A 243 -5.11 -9.78 6.24
C SER A 243 -5.90 -11.01 6.73
N GLY A 244 -7.05 -10.81 7.37
CA GLY A 244 -7.88 -11.90 7.91
C GLY A 244 -7.38 -12.51 9.21
N ASN A 245 -6.32 -11.94 9.82
CA ASN A 245 -5.78 -12.43 11.08
C ASN A 245 -6.62 -11.94 12.28
N PRO A 246 -6.67 -12.72 13.38
CA PRO A 246 -7.34 -12.27 14.61
C PRO A 246 -6.73 -10.99 15.18
N THR A 247 -7.59 -10.10 15.69
CA THR A 247 -7.18 -8.89 16.40
C THR A 247 -6.96 -9.20 17.87
N LEU A 248 -5.72 -9.00 18.35
CA LEU A 248 -5.34 -9.30 19.74
C LEU A 248 -4.42 -8.18 20.27
N PRO A 249 -4.37 -7.93 21.59
CA PRO A 249 -3.37 -7.03 22.17
C PRO A 249 -1.96 -7.45 21.78
N ARG A 250 -1.08 -6.49 21.42
CA ARG A 250 0.30 -6.76 20.96
C ARG A 250 1.07 -7.72 21.87
N TRP A 251 0.94 -7.58 23.19
CA TRP A 251 1.66 -8.42 24.15
C TRP A 251 1.25 -9.90 24.09
N VAL A 252 0.06 -10.21 23.56
CA VAL A 252 -0.40 -11.57 23.24
C VAL A 252 -0.02 -11.95 21.81
N ALA A 253 -0.25 -11.05 20.85
CA ALA A 253 -0.10 -11.34 19.43
C ALA A 253 1.37 -11.50 19.00
N SER A 254 2.27 -10.65 19.51
CA SER A 254 3.68 -10.63 19.09
C SER A 254 4.42 -11.95 19.43
N PRO A 255 4.27 -12.55 20.63
CA PRO A 255 4.84 -13.87 20.90
C PRO A 255 4.21 -15.01 20.07
N LEU A 256 2.92 -14.91 19.74
CA LEU A 256 2.23 -15.91 18.91
C LEU A 256 2.57 -15.77 17.42
N PHE A 257 2.97 -14.58 16.98
CA PHE A 257 3.27 -14.27 15.59
C PHE A 257 4.29 -15.26 15.01
N ASP A 258 5.36 -15.53 15.76
CA ASP A 258 6.46 -16.41 15.33
C ASP A 258 6.03 -17.88 15.15
N LEU A 259 4.90 -18.29 15.75
CA LEU A 259 4.35 -19.63 15.61
C LEU A 259 3.51 -19.78 14.32
N PHE A 260 2.90 -18.70 13.86
CA PHE A 260 1.95 -18.71 12.73
C PHE A 260 2.49 -18.05 11.46
N VAL A 261 3.54 -17.22 11.58
CA VAL A 261 4.22 -16.55 10.49
C VAL A 261 5.66 -17.04 10.47
N ASN A 262 5.92 -17.94 9.53
CA ASN A 262 7.21 -18.56 9.26
C ASN A 262 7.33 -18.86 7.76
N ALA A 263 8.54 -19.22 7.33
CA ALA A 263 8.85 -19.49 5.93
C ALA A 263 7.85 -20.45 5.27
N GLU A 264 7.56 -21.61 5.87
CA GLU A 264 6.63 -22.61 5.33
C GLU A 264 5.23 -22.01 5.10
N SER A 265 4.67 -21.39 6.15
CA SER A 265 3.31 -20.82 6.10
C SER A 265 3.15 -19.66 5.10
N GLU A 266 4.15 -18.79 4.97
CA GLU A 266 4.12 -17.68 4.00
C GLU A 266 4.41 -18.17 2.57
N ASN A 267 5.30 -19.15 2.40
CA ASN A 267 5.56 -19.78 1.09
C ASN A 267 4.32 -20.50 0.55
N ASP A 268 3.55 -21.18 1.41
CA ASP A 268 2.30 -21.82 1.03
C ASP A 268 1.27 -20.78 0.55
N LYS A 269 1.18 -19.64 1.23
CA LYS A 269 0.32 -18.52 0.82
C LYS A 269 0.75 -17.96 -0.54
N TYR A 270 2.03 -17.64 -0.72
CA TYR A 270 2.53 -17.12 -1.99
C TYR A 270 2.37 -18.10 -3.14
N SER A 271 2.58 -19.40 -2.88
CA SER A 271 2.33 -20.46 -3.85
C SER A 271 0.86 -20.50 -4.29
N SER A 272 -0.07 -20.46 -3.34
CA SER A 272 -1.50 -20.43 -3.64
C SER A 272 -1.90 -19.16 -4.39
N GLN A 273 -1.43 -17.99 -3.95
CA GLN A 273 -1.75 -16.71 -4.56
C GLN A 273 -1.24 -16.61 -6.00
N ILE A 274 0.02 -17.00 -6.26
CA ILE A 274 0.60 -16.95 -7.61
C ILE A 274 -0.12 -17.94 -8.53
N ARG A 275 -0.37 -19.17 -8.09
CA ARG A 275 -1.05 -20.19 -8.91
C ARG A 275 -2.51 -19.85 -9.22
N ASN A 276 -3.18 -19.11 -8.35
CA ASN A 276 -4.54 -18.64 -8.58
C ASN A 276 -4.60 -17.26 -9.26
N SER A 277 -3.45 -16.60 -9.48
CA SER A 277 -3.41 -15.32 -10.17
C SER A 277 -3.65 -15.48 -11.67
N ALA A 278 -4.21 -14.46 -12.32
CA ALA A 278 -4.37 -14.44 -13.77
C ALA A 278 -3.05 -14.24 -14.53
N GLY A 279 -2.01 -13.79 -13.83
CA GLY A 279 -0.69 -13.50 -14.37
C GLY A 279 0.13 -12.63 -13.42
N LEU A 280 1.42 -12.53 -13.72
CA LEU A 280 2.37 -11.65 -13.03
C LEU A 280 2.82 -10.55 -13.98
N VAL A 281 3.05 -9.35 -13.44
CA VAL A 281 3.65 -8.24 -14.20
C VAL A 281 4.90 -7.81 -13.47
N LEU A 282 6.04 -7.88 -14.17
CA LEU A 282 7.30 -7.38 -13.67
C LEU A 282 7.53 -5.98 -14.23
N PHE A 283 7.89 -5.05 -13.34
CA PHE A 283 8.23 -3.67 -13.69
C PHE A 283 9.75 -3.51 -13.59
N THR A 284 10.38 -3.11 -14.68
CA THR A 284 11.83 -2.92 -14.73
C THR A 284 12.13 -1.49 -15.14
N ALA A 285 12.76 -0.73 -14.25
CA ALA A 285 13.21 0.60 -14.57
C ALA A 285 14.47 0.55 -15.45
N ASN A 286 14.58 1.46 -16.41
CA ASN A 286 15.66 1.52 -17.40
C ASN A 286 16.98 2.10 -16.85
N GLY A 287 17.10 2.19 -15.53
CA GLY A 287 18.27 2.69 -14.82
C GLY A 287 18.17 2.41 -13.32
N THR A 288 19.20 2.85 -12.59
CA THR A 288 19.32 2.63 -11.13
C THR A 288 19.34 3.95 -10.40
N GLY A 289 18.75 3.97 -9.20
CA GLY A 289 18.77 5.11 -8.29
C GLY A 289 17.42 5.82 -8.18
N PRO A 290 17.32 6.82 -7.29
CA PRO A 290 16.06 7.42 -6.86
C PRO A 290 15.13 7.86 -7.98
N ARG A 291 15.64 8.57 -9.00
CA ARG A 291 14.84 8.98 -10.17
C ARG A 291 14.11 7.80 -10.82
N TYR A 292 14.82 6.70 -11.05
CA TYR A 292 14.27 5.52 -11.73
C TYR A 292 13.32 4.73 -10.82
N TRP A 293 13.61 4.66 -9.53
CA TRP A 293 12.72 4.02 -8.55
C TRP A 293 11.41 4.81 -8.37
N VAL A 294 11.47 6.14 -8.40
CA VAL A 294 10.27 7.00 -8.44
C VAL A 294 9.43 6.69 -9.67
N GLU A 295 10.02 6.63 -10.86
CA GLU A 295 9.28 6.29 -12.09
C GLU A 295 8.67 4.88 -12.05
N ALA A 296 9.38 3.89 -11.50
CA ALA A 296 8.85 2.55 -11.26
C ALA A 296 7.62 2.60 -10.35
N GLY A 297 7.68 3.32 -9.23
CA GLY A 297 6.55 3.53 -8.32
C GLY A 297 5.35 4.18 -9.00
N ARG A 298 5.59 5.21 -9.82
CA ARG A 298 4.53 5.85 -10.62
C ARG A 298 3.85 4.86 -11.57
N SER A 299 4.63 4.03 -12.26
CA SER A 299 4.12 2.99 -13.16
C SER A 299 3.26 1.95 -12.41
N VAL A 300 3.75 1.45 -11.28
CA VAL A 300 3.03 0.50 -10.42
C VAL A 300 1.71 1.10 -9.92
N GLN A 301 1.71 2.37 -9.49
CA GLN A 301 0.49 3.03 -9.02
C GLN A 301 -0.55 3.17 -10.14
N ARG A 302 -0.13 3.56 -11.37
CA ARG A 302 -1.03 3.59 -12.54
C ARG A 302 -1.63 2.22 -12.82
N PHE A 303 -0.82 1.16 -12.79
CA PHE A 303 -1.28 -0.22 -12.95
C PHE A 303 -2.34 -0.60 -11.91
N ALA A 304 -2.05 -0.36 -10.62
CA ALA A 304 -2.94 -0.73 -9.53
C ALA A 304 -4.29 0.03 -9.58
N LEU A 305 -4.26 1.32 -9.92
CA LEU A 305 -5.46 2.13 -10.12
C LEU A 305 -6.26 1.68 -11.35
N GLN A 306 -5.59 1.36 -12.46
CA GLN A 306 -6.25 0.85 -13.65
C GLN A 306 -6.90 -0.51 -13.40
N GLY A 307 -6.23 -1.40 -12.65
CA GLY A 307 -6.80 -2.67 -12.22
C GLY A 307 -8.04 -2.46 -11.35
N THR A 308 -7.97 -1.55 -10.38
CA THR A 308 -9.11 -1.18 -9.54
C THR A 308 -10.29 -0.65 -10.36
N ALA A 309 -10.02 0.25 -11.33
CA ALA A 309 -11.05 0.78 -12.23
C ALA A 309 -11.70 -0.28 -13.13
N LEU A 310 -11.00 -1.39 -13.40
CA LEU A 310 -11.51 -2.55 -14.14
C LEU A 310 -12.18 -3.61 -13.23
N GLY A 311 -12.18 -3.39 -11.91
CA GLY A 311 -12.69 -4.38 -10.94
C GLY A 311 -11.74 -5.56 -10.70
N LEU A 312 -10.46 -5.43 -11.09
CA LEU A 312 -9.42 -6.43 -10.89
C LEU A 312 -8.72 -6.22 -9.53
N ARG A 313 -8.32 -7.33 -8.93
CA ARG A 313 -7.53 -7.33 -7.68
C ARG A 313 -6.06 -7.51 -8.01
N ASN A 314 -5.20 -6.79 -7.29
CA ASN A 314 -3.74 -6.86 -7.37
C ASN A 314 -3.15 -6.77 -5.96
N ALA A 315 -1.92 -7.25 -5.79
CA ALA A 315 -1.14 -7.17 -4.56
C ALA A 315 -0.39 -5.83 -4.48
#